data_AF-A0A5D2XQN2-F1
#
_entry.id   AF-A0A5D2XQN2-F1
#
_cell.length_a   1.000
_cell.length_b   1.000
_cell.length_c   1.000
_cell.angle_alpha   90.00
_cell.angle_beta   90.00
_cell.angle_gamma   90.00
#
_symmetry.space_group_name_H-M   'P 1'
#
loop_
_entity.id
_entity.type
_entity.pdbx_description
1 polymer ?
#
loop_
_entity_poly.entity_id
_entity_poly.type
_entity_poly.pdbx_seq_one_letter_code
_entity_poly.pdbx_strand_id
1 'polypeptide(L)'
;MGLSVKATIERYKKASDSSNTGSVAEVNAQFYQQEAEKLRNQIRNLQNTNRHMLGESVGGLPMKELKSLESRLEKGISRIRSKKNELLFAEIEYMQKKVKIVKCTVNDIPVDISFNQTAGLSALCFLEKVLSFWWMHGPGLAEFMHSDFFKLTDYLKVCILSLFCSICILLYFWCSMINAVFCLAGCIYIIDYYYFQYFNNEF
;
A
#
# COMPACT_ATOMS: atom_id res chain seq x y z
N MET A 1 13.65 86.33 -32.97
CA MET A 1 13.19 85.03 -33.53
C MET A 1 12.25 84.40 -32.52
N GLY A 2 10.93 84.50 -32.75
CA GLY A 2 9.92 83.97 -31.82
C GLY A 2 9.64 82.50 -32.10
N LEU A 3 9.60 81.67 -31.05
CA LEU A 3 9.15 80.28 -31.13
C LEU A 3 7.68 80.26 -31.59
N SER A 4 7.42 79.72 -32.78
CA SER A 4 6.06 79.57 -33.31
C SER A 4 5.26 78.62 -32.43
N VAL A 5 4.10 79.07 -31.98
CA VAL A 5 3.13 78.28 -31.19
C VAL A 5 2.84 76.94 -31.87
N LYS A 6 2.81 76.91 -33.20
CA LYS A 6 2.61 75.70 -34.00
C LYS A 6 3.74 74.67 -33.82
N ALA A 7 5.00 75.13 -33.82
CA ALA A 7 6.18 74.30 -33.60
C ALA A 7 6.30 73.81 -32.14
N THR A 8 5.72 74.55 -31.20
CA THR A 8 5.61 74.09 -29.80
C THR A 8 4.52 73.03 -29.66
N ILE A 9 3.35 73.23 -30.26
CA ILE A 9 2.25 72.25 -30.27
C ILE A 9 2.69 70.92 -30.90
N GLU A 10 3.38 70.98 -32.04
CA GLU A 10 3.83 69.79 -32.77
C GLU A 10 4.88 68.98 -31.99
N ARG A 11 5.74 69.66 -31.20
CA ARG A 11 6.67 69.00 -30.27
C ARG A 11 5.96 68.30 -29.11
N TYR A 12 4.91 68.90 -28.55
CA TYR A 12 4.11 68.25 -27.52
C TYR A 12 3.33 67.05 -28.06
N LYS A 13 2.77 67.15 -29.27
CA LYS A 13 2.05 66.06 -29.92
C LYS A 13 2.96 64.88 -30.23
N LYS A 14 4.19 65.15 -30.72
CA LYS A 14 5.21 64.13 -30.97
C LYS A 14 5.74 63.47 -29.69
N ALA A 15 5.74 64.19 -28.57
CA ALA A 15 6.09 63.66 -27.25
C ALA A 15 4.94 62.91 -26.57
N SER A 16 3.67 63.18 -26.93
CA SER A 16 2.53 62.34 -26.48
C SER A 16 2.40 61.07 -27.31
N ASP A 17 2.76 61.13 -28.60
CA ASP A 17 2.75 59.99 -29.51
C ASP A 17 3.96 59.05 -29.31
N SER A 18 4.92 59.38 -28.44
CA SER A 18 6.03 58.49 -28.06
C SER A 18 5.57 57.42 -27.06
N SER A 19 4.48 56.73 -27.39
CA SER A 19 4.10 55.46 -26.79
C SER A 19 4.88 54.32 -27.48
N ASN A 20 6.21 54.38 -27.45
CA ASN A 20 7.06 53.27 -27.91
C ASN A 20 7.41 52.29 -26.77
N THR A 21 6.82 52.52 -25.60
CA THR A 21 6.68 51.60 -24.48
C THR A 21 5.18 51.43 -24.26
N GLY A 22 4.66 50.20 -24.37
CA GLY A 22 3.24 49.90 -24.16
C GLY A 22 2.70 50.53 -22.88
N SER A 23 1.41 50.85 -22.85
CA SER A 23 0.81 51.52 -21.69
C SER A 23 1.04 50.70 -20.41
N VAL A 24 1.07 51.34 -19.23
CA VAL A 24 1.25 50.63 -17.94
C VAL A 24 0.23 49.49 -17.78
N ALA A 25 -0.98 49.65 -18.31
CA ALA A 25 -2.01 48.59 -18.29
C ALA A 25 -1.66 47.42 -19.21
N GLU A 26 -1.02 47.68 -20.35
CA GLU A 26 -0.58 46.67 -21.31
C GLU A 26 0.61 45.86 -20.78
N VAL A 27 1.57 46.53 -20.13
CA VAL A 27 2.69 45.88 -19.44
C VAL A 27 2.20 44.99 -18.29
N ASN A 28 1.23 45.45 -17.50
CA ASN A 28 0.62 44.64 -16.44
C ASN A 28 -0.16 43.44 -17.00
N ALA A 29 -0.90 43.61 -18.10
CA ALA A 29 -1.62 42.51 -18.73
C ALA A 29 -0.64 41.43 -19.25
N GLN A 30 0.46 41.84 -19.90
CA GLN A 30 1.51 40.92 -20.34
C GLN A 30 2.18 40.19 -19.18
N PHE A 31 2.45 40.89 -18.07
CA PHE A 31 3.00 40.28 -16.86
C PHE A 31 2.10 39.15 -16.32
N TYR A 32 0.79 39.41 -16.20
CA TYR A 32 -0.15 38.38 -15.72
C TYR A 32 -0.32 37.22 -16.72
N GLN A 33 -0.23 37.49 -18.03
CA GLN A 33 -0.24 36.43 -19.03
C GLN A 33 0.99 35.52 -18.90
N GLN A 34 2.19 36.09 -18.68
CA GLN A 34 3.42 35.31 -18.47
C GLN A 34 3.34 34.46 -17.20
N GLU A 35 2.86 35.00 -16.09
CA GLU A 35 2.68 34.21 -14.86
C GLU A 35 1.62 33.11 -15.03
N ALA A 36 0.55 33.37 -15.79
CA ALA A 36 -0.44 32.33 -16.13
C ALA A 36 0.16 31.20 -16.98
N GLU A 37 1.01 31.52 -17.97
CA GLU A 37 1.73 30.51 -18.76
C GLU A 37 2.70 29.69 -17.92
N LYS A 38 3.43 30.34 -17.02
CA LYS A 38 4.33 29.68 -16.08
C LYS A 38 3.59 28.69 -15.19
N LEU A 39 2.43 29.09 -14.64
CA LEU A 39 1.57 28.19 -13.86
C LEU A 39 1.03 27.03 -14.71
N ARG A 40 0.58 27.28 -15.94
CA ARG A 40 0.13 26.23 -16.88
C ARG A 40 1.24 25.21 -17.17
N ASN A 41 2.47 25.68 -17.35
CA ASN A 41 3.62 24.80 -17.56
C ASN A 41 3.94 23.97 -16.31
N GLN A 42 3.85 24.56 -15.11
CA GLN A 42 4.01 23.82 -13.85
C GLN A 42 2.95 22.72 -13.70
N ILE A 43 1.68 23.03 -14.00
CA ILE A 43 0.59 22.05 -13.96
C ILE A 43 0.87 20.89 -14.92
N ARG A 44 1.27 21.18 -16.17
CA ARG A 44 1.60 20.16 -17.17
C ARG A 44 2.76 19.27 -16.70
N ASN A 45 3.79 19.87 -16.10
CA ASN A 45 4.93 19.13 -15.58
C ASN A 45 4.55 18.22 -14.41
N LEU A 46 3.69 18.69 -13.49
CA LEU A 46 3.17 17.89 -12.39
C LEU A 46 2.31 16.72 -12.90
N GLN A 47 1.44 16.96 -13.89
CA GLN A 47 0.63 15.91 -14.52
C GLN A 47 1.50 14.85 -15.20
N ASN A 48 2.53 15.26 -15.94
CA ASN A 48 3.49 14.33 -16.55
C ASN A 48 4.23 13.51 -15.49
N THR A 49 4.70 14.15 -14.42
CA THR A 49 5.36 13.47 -13.31
C THR A 49 4.42 12.46 -12.66
N ASN A 50 3.14 12.81 -12.47
CA ASN A 50 2.16 11.90 -11.89
C ASN A 50 1.91 10.68 -12.79
N ARG A 51 1.75 10.88 -14.10
CA ARG A 51 1.66 9.78 -15.07
C ARG A 51 2.86 8.84 -15.01
N HIS A 52 4.07 9.39 -14.99
CA HIS A 52 5.29 8.58 -14.87
C HIS A 52 5.32 7.80 -13.54
N MET A 53 4.94 8.42 -12.41
CA MET A 53 4.85 7.73 -11.12
C MET A 53 3.81 6.59 -11.13
N LEU A 54 2.77 6.69 -11.97
CA LEU A 54 1.76 5.65 -12.18
C LEU A 54 2.19 4.58 -13.20
N GLY A 55 3.39 4.69 -13.78
CA GLY A 55 3.88 3.76 -14.80
C GLY A 55 3.41 4.07 -16.22
N GLU A 56 2.76 5.21 -16.45
CA GLU A 56 2.29 5.64 -17.77
C GLU A 56 3.36 6.44 -18.53
N SER A 57 3.39 6.32 -19.86
CA SER A 57 4.31 7.07 -20.74
C SER A 57 5.80 6.95 -20.40
N VAL A 58 6.20 5.89 -19.71
CA VAL A 58 7.57 5.69 -19.19
C VAL A 58 8.57 5.28 -20.28
N GLY A 59 8.10 4.67 -21.38
CA GLY A 59 8.96 4.18 -22.47
C GLY A 59 9.76 5.26 -23.22
N GLY A 60 9.41 6.54 -23.05
CA GLY A 60 10.14 7.67 -23.62
C GLY A 60 11.22 8.27 -22.71
N LEU A 61 11.36 7.79 -21.46
CA LEU A 61 12.33 8.32 -20.51
C LEU A 61 13.73 7.73 -20.74
N PRO A 62 14.80 8.54 -20.67
CA PRO A 62 16.16 8.02 -20.74
C PRO A 62 16.47 7.19 -19.48
N MET A 63 17.38 6.23 -19.60
CA MET A 63 17.73 5.27 -18.54
C MET A 63 18.06 5.93 -17.18
N LYS A 64 18.72 7.10 -17.20
CA LYS A 64 19.03 7.86 -15.97
C LYS A 64 17.78 8.34 -15.23
N GLU A 65 16.79 8.84 -15.97
CA GLU A 65 15.52 9.31 -15.41
C GLU A 65 14.67 8.14 -14.93
N LEU A 66 14.69 7.02 -15.67
CA LEU A 66 14.00 5.79 -15.28
C LEU A 66 14.50 5.26 -13.94
N LYS A 67 15.83 5.15 -13.75
CA LYS A 67 16.42 4.75 -12.46
C LYS A 67 16.09 5.71 -11.31
N SER A 68 16.03 7.01 -11.61
CA SER A 68 15.63 8.02 -10.63
C SER A 68 14.17 7.84 -10.20
N LEU A 69 13.28 7.58 -11.16
CA LEU A 69 11.87 7.31 -10.93
C LEU A 69 11.67 6.04 -10.10
N GLU A 70 12.35 4.95 -10.45
CA GLU A 70 12.35 3.69 -9.71
C GLU A 70 12.78 3.90 -8.25
N SER A 71 13.93 4.54 -8.01
CA SER A 71 14.42 4.81 -6.66
C SER A 71 13.44 5.65 -5.82
N ARG A 72 12.74 6.60 -6.45
CA ARG A 72 11.71 7.40 -5.78
C ARG A 72 10.50 6.55 -5.40
N LEU A 73 10.04 5.67 -6.30
CA LEU A 73 8.92 4.76 -6.05
C LEU A 73 9.24 3.76 -4.94
N GLU A 74 10.42 3.13 -4.98
CA GLU A 74 10.87 2.19 -3.95
C GLU A 74 10.90 2.84 -2.56
N LYS A 75 11.48 4.04 -2.44
CA LYS A 75 11.50 4.80 -1.18
C LYS A 75 10.10 5.15 -0.71
N GLY A 76 9.22 5.57 -1.62
CA GLY A 76 7.82 5.88 -1.33
C GLY A 76 7.07 4.65 -0.78
N ILE A 77 7.15 3.53 -1.48
CA ILE A 77 6.52 2.25 -1.09
C ILE A 77 7.06 1.77 0.25
N SER A 78 8.37 1.86 0.47
CA SER A 78 9.00 1.48 1.74
C SER A 78 8.44 2.29 2.92
N ARG A 79 8.30 3.62 2.75
CA ARG A 79 7.68 4.50 3.76
C ARG A 79 6.22 4.14 4.03
N ILE A 80 5.43 3.90 2.98
CA ILE A 80 4.02 3.49 3.12
C ILE A 80 3.92 2.18 3.88
N ARG A 81 4.73 1.18 3.54
CA ARG A 81 4.76 -0.13 4.21
C ARG A 81 5.13 0.01 5.68
N SER A 82 6.17 0.80 5.97
CA SER A 82 6.59 1.08 7.35
C SER A 82 5.46 1.71 8.15
N LYS A 83 4.79 2.74 7.62
CA LYS A 83 3.68 3.40 8.32
C LYS A 83 2.48 2.48 8.49
N LYS A 84 2.15 1.66 7.49
CA LYS A 84 1.09 0.66 7.59
C LYS A 84 1.39 -0.34 8.71
N ASN A 85 2.63 -0.81 8.80
CA ASN A 85 3.03 -1.75 9.85
C ASN A 85 2.95 -1.10 11.23
N GLU A 86 3.44 0.14 11.40
CA GLU A 86 3.33 0.89 12.65
C GLU A 86 1.86 0.99 13.13
N LEU A 87 0.95 1.37 12.22
CA LEU A 87 -0.48 1.46 12.52
C LEU A 87 -1.10 0.10 12.85
N LEU A 88 -0.73 -0.95 12.12
CA LEU A 88 -1.19 -2.31 12.40
C LEU A 88 -0.73 -2.79 13.78
N PHE A 89 0.52 -2.52 14.16
CA PHE A 89 1.02 -2.88 15.49
C PHE A 89 0.29 -2.12 16.60
N ALA A 90 0.02 -0.82 16.40
CA ALA A 90 -0.76 -0.03 17.34
C ALA A 90 -2.19 -0.59 17.51
N GLU A 91 -2.84 -0.98 16.40
CA GLU A 91 -4.17 -1.60 16.42
C GLU A 91 -4.15 -2.97 17.13
N ILE A 92 -3.14 -3.80 16.86
CA ILE A 92 -2.97 -5.08 17.56
C ILE A 92 -2.82 -4.86 19.06
N GLU A 93 -1.97 -3.92 19.48
CA GLU A 93 -1.77 -3.62 20.91
C GLU A 93 -3.07 -3.12 21.57
N TYR A 94 -3.80 -2.23 20.87
CA TYR A 94 -5.10 -1.75 21.33
C TYR A 94 -6.10 -2.90 21.52
N MET A 95 -6.20 -3.78 20.52
CA MET A 95 -7.07 -4.96 20.57
C MET A 95 -6.66 -5.93 21.67
N GLN A 96 -5.36 -6.16 21.88
CA GLN A 96 -4.85 -6.99 22.97
C GLN A 96 -5.23 -6.43 24.35
N LYS A 97 -5.13 -5.10 24.54
CA LYS A 97 -5.56 -4.43 25.78
C LYS A 97 -7.05 -4.61 26.02
N LYS A 98 -7.89 -4.40 25.00
CA LYS A 98 -9.34 -4.63 25.09
C LYS A 98 -9.68 -6.08 25.41
N VAL A 99 -9.05 -7.03 24.72
CA VAL A 99 -9.26 -8.45 24.99
C VAL A 99 -8.82 -8.80 26.41
N LYS A 100 -7.73 -8.23 26.93
CA LYS A 100 -7.30 -8.43 28.33
C LYS A 100 -8.34 -7.93 29.34
N ILE A 101 -8.98 -6.79 29.08
CA ILE A 101 -10.05 -6.24 29.92
C ILE A 101 -11.29 -7.16 29.88
N VAL A 102 -11.69 -7.63 28.70
CA VAL A 102 -12.80 -8.59 28.59
C VAL A 102 -12.45 -9.94 29.23
N LYS A 103 -11.21 -10.43 29.08
CA LYS A 103 -10.72 -11.66 29.74
C LYS A 103 -10.83 -11.61 31.26
N CYS A 104 -10.47 -10.48 31.87
CA CYS A 104 -10.58 -10.35 33.32
C CYS A 104 -12.02 -10.21 33.80
N THR A 105 -12.97 -9.88 32.90
CA THR A 105 -14.37 -9.63 33.25
C THR A 105 -15.33 -10.03 32.13
N VAL A 106 -15.87 -11.25 32.19
CA VAL A 106 -17.10 -11.62 31.46
C VAL A 106 -18.15 -11.97 32.52
N ASN A 107 -19.15 -11.10 32.73
CA ASN A 107 -20.17 -11.29 33.76
C ASN A 107 -19.58 -11.58 35.16
N ASP A 108 -18.55 -10.83 35.55
CA ASP A 108 -17.79 -11.00 36.82
C ASP A 108 -17.03 -12.34 36.97
N ILE A 109 -16.91 -13.12 35.89
CA ILE A 109 -16.16 -14.38 35.86
C ILE A 109 -14.86 -14.17 35.07
N PRO A 110 -13.69 -14.58 35.60
CA PRO A 110 -12.43 -14.54 34.86
C PRO A 110 -12.42 -15.63 33.77
N VAL A 111 -12.18 -15.26 32.52
CA VAL A 111 -12.17 -16.17 31.36
C VAL A 111 -10.90 -15.94 30.53
N ASP A 112 -10.06 -16.96 30.33
CA ASP A 112 -8.87 -16.83 29.47
C ASP A 112 -9.13 -17.21 28.00
N ILE A 113 -9.16 -16.18 27.15
CA ILE A 113 -9.37 -16.26 25.69
C ILE A 113 -8.03 -16.34 24.91
N SER A 114 -6.88 -16.47 25.59
CA SER A 114 -5.53 -16.52 24.97
C SER A 114 -5.40 -17.62 23.90
N PHE A 115 -6.12 -18.72 24.09
CA PHE A 115 -6.16 -19.86 23.17
C PHE A 115 -6.59 -19.52 21.74
N ASN A 116 -7.54 -18.59 21.56
CA ASN A 116 -8.06 -18.21 20.24
C ASN A 116 -7.10 -17.27 19.47
N GLN A 117 -6.32 -16.42 20.15
CA GLN A 117 -5.41 -15.50 19.48
C GLN A 117 -4.27 -16.22 18.75
N THR A 118 -3.69 -17.25 19.37
CA THR A 118 -2.60 -18.03 18.78
C THR A 118 -3.07 -18.87 17.59
N ALA A 119 -4.25 -19.49 17.69
CA ALA A 119 -4.88 -20.23 16.60
C ALA A 119 -5.28 -19.32 15.41
N GLY A 120 -5.75 -18.10 15.70
CA GLY A 120 -6.06 -17.11 14.65
C GLY A 120 -4.82 -16.59 13.93
N LEU A 121 -3.74 -16.30 14.66
CA LEU A 121 -2.46 -15.84 14.09
C LEU A 121 -1.79 -16.91 13.23
N SER A 122 -1.82 -18.18 13.66
CA SER A 122 -1.27 -19.29 12.87
C SER A 122 -2.08 -19.54 11.59
N ALA A 123 -3.41 -19.40 11.64
CA ALA A 123 -4.27 -19.49 10.45
C ALA A 123 -4.02 -18.35 9.44
N LEU A 124 -3.81 -17.11 9.92
CA LEU A 124 -3.47 -15.98 9.06
C LEU A 124 -2.10 -16.12 8.41
N CYS A 125 -1.08 -16.55 9.16
CA CYS A 125 0.26 -16.83 8.62
C CYS A 125 0.20 -17.93 7.55
N PHE A 126 -0.60 -18.97 7.77
CA PHE A 126 -0.83 -20.02 6.77
C PHE A 126 -1.47 -19.48 5.49
N LEU A 127 -2.53 -18.67 5.60
CA LEU A 127 -3.18 -18.04 4.45
C LEU A 127 -2.25 -17.12 3.65
N GLU A 128 -1.39 -16.36 4.33
CA GLU A 128 -0.38 -15.52 3.67
C GLU A 128 0.63 -16.35 2.85
N LYS A 129 1.09 -17.49 3.38
CA LYS A 129 1.99 -18.40 2.67
C LYS A 129 1.31 -19.05 1.47
N VAL A 130 0.05 -19.45 1.59
CA VAL A 130 -0.74 -20.03 0.49
C VAL A 130 -0.99 -19.00 -0.62
N LEU A 131 -1.36 -17.77 -0.26
CA LEU A 131 -1.54 -16.67 -1.22
C LEU A 131 -0.23 -16.29 -1.91
N SER A 132 0.88 -16.27 -1.17
CA SER A 132 2.21 -16.00 -1.73
C SER A 132 2.65 -17.10 -2.71
N PHE A 133 2.38 -18.37 -2.40
CA PHE A 133 2.67 -19.49 -3.28
C PHE A 133 1.85 -19.41 -4.58
N TRP A 134 0.56 -19.09 -4.47
CA TRP A 134 -0.30 -18.87 -5.65
C TRP A 134 0.16 -17.66 -6.46
N TRP A 135 0.59 -16.57 -5.82
CA TRP A 135 1.12 -15.41 -6.53
C TRP A 135 2.40 -15.74 -7.33
N MET A 136 3.28 -16.59 -6.78
CA MET A 136 4.54 -16.98 -7.43
C MET A 136 4.38 -18.00 -8.56
N HIS A 137 3.42 -18.92 -8.45
CA HIS A 137 3.23 -20.03 -9.39
C HIS A 137 1.96 -19.94 -10.25
N GLY A 138 1.05 -19.02 -9.94
CA GLY A 138 -0.24 -18.82 -10.59
C GLY A 138 -0.19 -18.60 -12.10
N PRO A 139 0.77 -17.82 -12.65
CA PRO A 139 0.85 -17.60 -14.10
C PRO A 139 1.21 -18.89 -14.86
N GLY A 140 2.21 -19.64 -14.39
CA GLY A 140 2.64 -20.90 -15.03
C GLY A 140 1.63 -22.04 -14.86
N LEU A 141 0.89 -22.08 -13.75
CA LEU A 141 -0.21 -23.03 -13.54
C LEU A 141 -1.42 -22.71 -14.43
N ALA A 142 -1.73 -21.44 -14.65
CA ALA A 142 -2.78 -21.02 -15.58
C ALA A 142 -2.41 -21.35 -17.04
N GLU A 143 -1.16 -21.12 -17.45
CA GLU A 143 -0.64 -21.52 -18.76
C GLU A 143 -0.60 -23.05 -18.94
N PHE A 144 -0.24 -23.81 -17.90
CA PHE A 144 -0.27 -25.28 -17.93
C PHE A 144 -1.70 -25.84 -18.05
N MET A 145 -2.67 -25.22 -17.38
CA MET A 145 -4.09 -25.57 -17.50
C MET A 145 -4.63 -25.32 -18.92
N HIS A 146 -4.14 -24.26 -19.58
CA HIS A 146 -4.57 -23.79 -20.91
C HIS A 146 -3.76 -24.37 -22.09
N SER A 147 -2.79 -25.25 -21.83
CA SER A 147 -1.98 -25.94 -22.84
C SER A 147 -2.68 -27.19 -23.39
N ASP A 148 -2.74 -27.30 -24.73
CA ASP A 148 -3.40 -28.37 -25.50
C ASP A 148 -2.61 -29.70 -25.59
N PHE A 149 -1.57 -29.89 -24.77
CA PHE A 149 -0.52 -30.86 -25.10
C PHE A 149 -0.88 -32.37 -24.94
N PHE A 150 -2.06 -32.78 -24.46
CA PHE A 150 -2.46 -34.19 -24.56
C PHE A 150 -3.98 -34.38 -24.46
N LYS A 151 -4.63 -34.93 -25.49
CA LYS A 151 -6.07 -35.24 -25.51
C LYS A 151 -6.52 -36.38 -24.56
N LEU A 152 -5.63 -36.86 -23.69
CA LEU A 152 -5.91 -37.95 -22.74
C LEU A 152 -5.74 -37.53 -21.26
N THR A 153 -5.77 -36.23 -20.95
CA THR A 153 -5.37 -35.73 -19.61
C THR A 153 -6.39 -34.84 -18.90
N ASP A 154 -7.68 -34.85 -19.25
CA ASP A 154 -8.68 -34.22 -18.36
C ASP A 154 -8.75 -34.95 -17.02
N TYR A 155 -8.77 -36.29 -17.08
CA TYR A 155 -8.74 -37.13 -15.87
C TYR A 155 -7.44 -36.92 -15.08
N LEU A 156 -6.30 -36.78 -15.78
CA LEU A 156 -5.01 -36.59 -15.13
C LEU A 156 -4.89 -35.18 -14.51
N LYS A 157 -5.38 -34.12 -15.18
CA LYS A 157 -5.45 -32.75 -14.65
C LYS A 157 -6.36 -32.69 -13.41
N VAL A 158 -7.52 -33.34 -13.45
CA VAL A 158 -8.43 -33.48 -12.30
C VAL A 158 -7.77 -34.27 -11.17
N CYS A 159 -7.07 -35.38 -11.48
CA CYS A 159 -6.35 -36.15 -10.49
C CYS A 159 -5.24 -35.33 -9.82
N ILE A 160 -4.43 -34.60 -10.59
CA ILE A 160 -3.35 -33.74 -10.06
C ILE A 160 -3.92 -32.61 -9.19
N LEU A 161 -5.00 -31.96 -9.63
CA LEU A 161 -5.64 -30.90 -8.84
C LEU A 161 -6.30 -31.45 -7.57
N SER A 162 -6.88 -32.65 -7.62
CA SER A 162 -7.44 -33.32 -6.45
C SER A 162 -6.36 -33.77 -5.47
N LEU A 163 -5.21 -34.26 -5.97
CA LEU A 163 -4.06 -34.64 -5.14
C LEU A 163 -3.46 -33.42 -4.48
N PHE A 164 -3.31 -32.32 -5.22
CA PHE A 164 -2.83 -31.05 -4.67
C PHE A 164 -3.79 -30.52 -3.59
N CYS A 165 -5.10 -30.51 -3.87
CA CYS A 165 -6.12 -30.10 -2.90
C CYS A 165 -6.12 -31.01 -1.65
N SER A 166 -6.00 -32.33 -1.85
CA SER A 166 -5.93 -33.31 -0.76
C SER A 166 -4.66 -33.14 0.08
N ILE A 167 -3.51 -32.82 -0.53
CA ILE A 167 -2.27 -32.51 0.18
C ILE A 167 -2.41 -31.20 0.94
N CYS A 168 -3.03 -30.16 0.38
CA CYS A 168 -3.28 -28.90 1.07
C CYS A 168 -4.23 -29.06 2.26
N ILE A 169 -5.30 -29.86 2.11
CA ILE A 169 -6.22 -30.23 3.21
C ILE A 169 -5.48 -31.09 4.25
N LEU A 170 -4.67 -32.04 3.78
CA LEU A 170 -3.64 -32.82 4.48
C LEU A 170 -2.85 -31.97 5.47
N LEU A 171 -2.12 -31.00 4.91
CA LEU A 171 -1.22 -30.11 5.60
C LEU A 171 -1.97 -29.12 6.50
N TYR A 172 -3.16 -28.66 6.09
CA TYR A 172 -4.02 -27.83 6.92
C TYR A 172 -4.51 -28.60 8.16
N PHE A 173 -4.98 -29.83 7.97
CA PHE A 173 -5.46 -30.69 9.05
C PHE A 173 -4.30 -31.11 9.97
N TRP A 174 -3.14 -31.45 9.42
CA TRP A 174 -1.95 -31.79 10.19
C TRP A 174 -1.42 -30.58 10.98
N CYS A 175 -1.40 -29.39 10.37
CA CYS A 175 -1.02 -28.16 11.06
C CYS A 175 -2.01 -27.80 12.19
N SER A 176 -3.32 -28.00 11.95
CA SER A 176 -4.36 -27.84 12.96
C SER A 176 -4.23 -28.87 14.10
N MET A 177 -3.95 -30.13 13.78
CA MET A 177 -3.82 -31.22 14.75
C MET A 177 -2.56 -31.07 15.61
N ILE A 178 -1.44 -30.62 15.04
CA ILE A 178 -0.24 -30.28 15.80
C ILE A 178 -0.55 -29.15 16.80
N ASN A 179 -1.23 -28.09 16.36
CA ASN A 179 -1.65 -27.00 17.25
C ASN A 179 -2.63 -27.48 18.35
N ALA A 180 -3.55 -28.39 18.03
CA ALA A 180 -4.48 -28.98 19.00
C ALA A 180 -3.78 -29.86 20.04
N VAL A 181 -2.77 -30.65 19.65
CA VAL A 181 -1.96 -31.47 20.56
C VAL A 181 -1.12 -30.60 21.50
N PHE A 182 -0.51 -29.53 20.99
CA PHE A 182 0.21 -28.58 21.85
C PHE A 182 -0.73 -27.82 22.79
N CYS A 183 -1.97 -27.57 22.37
CA CYS A 183 -2.95 -26.95 23.25
C CYS A 183 -3.51 -27.91 24.30
N LEU A 184 -3.74 -29.18 23.97
CA LEU A 184 -4.11 -30.20 24.97
C LEU A 184 -2.99 -30.40 25.99
N ALA A 185 -1.73 -30.42 25.55
CA ALA A 185 -0.57 -30.48 26.44
C ALA A 185 -0.48 -29.21 27.34
N GLY A 186 -0.76 -28.04 26.79
CA GLY A 186 -0.83 -26.78 27.56
C GLY A 186 -2.00 -26.76 28.56
N CYS A 187 -3.18 -27.24 28.17
CA CYS A 187 -4.34 -27.37 29.06
C CYS A 187 -4.07 -28.36 30.19
N ILE A 188 -3.45 -29.50 29.91
CA ILE A 188 -3.04 -30.48 30.92
C ILE A 188 -2.03 -29.85 31.88
N TYR A 189 -1.01 -29.15 31.38
CA TYR A 189 -0.04 -28.47 32.23
C TYR A 189 -0.65 -27.39 33.13
N ILE A 190 -1.61 -26.61 32.62
CA ILE A 190 -2.33 -25.60 33.41
C ILE A 190 -3.22 -26.27 34.47
N ILE A 191 -3.94 -27.33 34.11
CA ILE A 191 -4.76 -28.10 35.05
C ILE A 191 -3.87 -28.67 36.17
N ASP A 192 -2.75 -29.30 35.83
CA ASP A 192 -1.80 -29.85 36.79
C ASP A 192 -1.18 -28.77 37.68
N TYR A 193 -0.86 -27.58 37.13
CA TYR A 193 -0.35 -26.45 37.90
C TYR A 193 -1.36 -25.92 38.92
N TYR A 194 -2.63 -25.74 38.51
CA TYR A 194 -3.69 -25.28 39.41
C TYR A 194 -4.07 -26.33 40.45
N TYR A 195 -4.08 -27.60 40.07
CA TYR A 195 -4.30 -28.71 41.00
C TYR A 195 -3.17 -28.78 42.04
N PHE A 196 -1.92 -28.56 41.62
CA PHE A 196 -0.75 -28.52 42.50
C PHE A 196 -0.75 -27.30 43.44
N GLN A 197 -1.18 -26.12 42.98
CA GLN A 197 -1.35 -24.94 43.82
C GLN A 197 -2.51 -25.08 44.82
N TYR A 198 -3.62 -25.70 44.41
CA TYR A 198 -4.76 -25.97 45.29
C TYR A 198 -4.36 -26.91 46.43
N PHE A 199 -3.61 -27.98 46.13
CA PHE A 199 -3.20 -28.96 47.13
C PHE A 199 -2.12 -28.46 48.10
N ASN A 200 -1.24 -27.54 47.69
CA ASN A 200 -0.23 -26.93 48.58
C ASN A 200 -0.77 -25.78 49.45
N ASN A 201 -2.01 -25.31 49.22
CA ASN A 201 -2.65 -24.30 50.07
C ASN A 201 -3.63 -24.90 51.08
N GLU A 202 -3.85 -26.22 51.08
CA GLU A 202 -4.70 -26.94 52.05
C GLU A 202 -3.90 -27.75 53.11
N PHE A 203 -2.57 -27.58 53.20
CA PHE A 203 -1.74 -28.14 54.27
C PHE A 203 -0.75 -27.12 54.85
#